data_AF-A0A1F9PQ23-F1
#
_entry.id   AF-A0A1F9PQ23-F1
#
_cell.length_a   1.000
_cell.length_b   1.000
_cell.length_c   1.000
_cell.angle_alpha   90.00
_cell.angle_beta   90.00
_cell.angle_gamma   90.00
#
_symmetry.space_group_name_H-M   'P 1'
#
loop_
_entity.id
_entity.type
_entity.pdbx_description
1 polymer ?
#
loop_
_entity_poly.entity_id
_entity_poly.type
_entity_poly.pdbx_seq_one_letter_code
_entity_poly.pdbx_strand_id
1 'polypeptide(L)'
;MADCIPLTREMLQDPIDIDVPDEPLDFARARAIADRRARELGPEPMLLAWFDRGAGAFSPQAPCCSDDRPGWLIYAESRGGDLVIDINQEAYVFVYRRTS
;
A
#
# COMPACT_ATOMS: atom_id res chain seq x y z
N MET A 1 -2.69 -24.01 -5.71
CA MET A 1 -3.27 -22.77 -5.16
C MET A 1 -2.35 -21.68 -5.65
N ALA A 2 -2.85 -20.67 -6.38
CA ALA A 2 -1.97 -19.69 -7.00
C ALA A 2 -1.25 -18.93 -5.89
N ASP A 3 0.03 -19.25 -5.70
CA ASP A 3 0.90 -18.57 -4.75
C ASP A 3 1.03 -17.12 -5.24
N CYS A 4 0.34 -16.21 -4.56
CA CYS A 4 0.55 -14.79 -4.78
C CYS A 4 1.99 -14.47 -4.45
N ILE A 5 2.67 -13.80 -5.38
CA ILE A 5 4.08 -13.44 -5.24
C ILE A 5 4.24 -12.54 -4.01
N PRO A 6 5.25 -12.80 -3.16
CA PRO A 6 5.50 -11.94 -2.01
C PRO A 6 5.81 -10.52 -2.49
N LEU A 7 5.16 -9.53 -1.87
CA LEU A 7 5.45 -8.13 -2.15
C LEU A 7 6.91 -7.81 -1.81
N THR A 8 7.61 -7.21 -2.77
CA THR A 8 8.93 -6.59 -2.55
C THR A 8 8.84 -5.09 -2.86
N ARG A 9 9.68 -4.31 -2.17
CA ARG A 9 9.84 -2.87 -2.41
C ARG A 9 10.00 -2.47 -3.88
N GLU A 10 10.72 -3.28 -4.67
CA GLU A 10 11.00 -3.01 -6.09
C GLU A 10 9.72 -3.01 -6.96
N MET A 11 8.64 -3.62 -6.46
CA MET A 11 7.33 -3.61 -7.13
C MET A 11 6.58 -2.29 -6.91
N LEU A 12 6.98 -1.49 -5.91
CA LEU A 12 6.30 -0.25 -5.56
C LEU A 12 6.79 0.91 -6.42
N GLN A 13 5.85 1.66 -6.99
CA GLN A 13 6.17 2.83 -7.79
C GLN A 13 6.51 4.03 -6.89
N ASP A 14 7.79 4.43 -6.87
CA ASP A 14 8.33 5.59 -6.13
C ASP A 14 7.77 5.71 -4.70
N PRO A 15 7.96 4.68 -3.84
CA PRO A 15 7.35 4.67 -2.52
C PRO A 15 7.93 5.77 -1.63
N ILE A 16 7.05 6.39 -0.84
CA ILE A 16 7.45 7.27 0.25
C ILE A 16 7.57 6.43 1.50
N ASP A 17 8.79 6.29 1.99
CA ASP A 17 9.09 5.50 3.18
C ASP A 17 8.83 6.28 4.46
N ILE A 18 8.22 5.60 5.42
CA ILE A 18 8.04 6.10 6.76
C ILE A 18 8.48 5.02 7.74
N ASP A 19 9.53 5.33 8.50
CA ASP A 19 9.94 4.54 9.65
C ASP A 19 9.26 5.07 10.91
N VAL A 20 8.52 4.20 11.58
CA VAL A 20 7.86 4.47 12.87
C VAL A 20 8.58 3.66 13.95
N PRO A 21 9.48 4.29 14.73
CA PRO A 21 10.23 3.60 15.77
C PRO A 21 9.39 3.28 17.02
N ASP A 22 9.82 2.25 17.75
CA ASP A 22 9.60 2.03 19.19
C ASP A 22 8.17 1.79 19.73
N GLU A 23 7.19 1.40 18.91
CA GLU A 23 5.89 0.96 19.43
C GLU A 23 5.24 -0.12 18.53
N PRO A 24 4.49 -1.08 19.08
CA PRO A 24 3.64 -1.95 18.26
C PRO A 24 2.72 -1.10 17.39
N LEU A 25 3.04 -1.07 16.10
CA LEU A 25 2.25 -0.40 15.09
C LEU A 25 1.20 -1.39 14.59
N ASP A 26 -0.07 -1.10 14.87
CA ASP A 26 -1.20 -1.83 14.29
C ASP A 26 -1.64 -1.21 12.96
N PHE A 27 -2.49 -1.95 12.23
CA PHE A 27 -3.03 -1.50 10.94
C PHE A 27 -3.75 -0.15 11.04
N ALA A 28 -4.53 0.08 12.11
CA ALA A 28 -5.33 1.29 12.25
C ALA A 28 -4.43 2.53 12.36
N ARG A 29 -3.35 2.43 13.13
CA ARG A 29 -2.37 3.49 13.31
C ARG A 29 -1.50 3.66 12.07
N ALA A 30 -1.06 2.56 11.43
CA ALA A 30 -0.34 2.62 10.15
C ALA A 30 -1.15 3.35 9.08
N ARG A 31 -2.44 3.00 8.96
CA ARG A 31 -3.37 3.66 8.03
C ARG A 31 -3.55 5.13 8.35
N ALA A 32 -3.70 5.49 9.63
CA ALA A 32 -3.83 6.90 10.02
C ALA A 32 -2.58 7.74 9.65
N ILE A 33 -1.39 7.16 9.79
CA ILE A 33 -0.13 7.79 9.37
C ILE A 33 -0.09 7.97 7.86
N ALA A 34 -0.43 6.92 7.10
CA ALA A 34 -0.48 6.97 5.64
C ALA A 34 -1.52 7.97 5.13
N ASP A 35 -2.73 7.97 5.69
CA ASP A 35 -3.80 8.91 5.34
C ASP A 35 -3.39 10.36 5.60
N ARG A 36 -2.69 10.62 6.70
CA ARG A 36 -2.17 11.97 7.01
C ARG A 36 -1.12 12.38 5.99
N ARG A 37 -0.13 11.51 5.72
CA ARG A 37 0.92 11.79 4.74
C ARG A 37 0.34 12.03 3.35
N ALA A 38 -0.66 11.25 2.95
CA ALA A 38 -1.31 11.41 1.67
C ALA A 38 -2.02 12.77 1.54
N ARG A 39 -2.68 13.24 2.60
CA ARG A 39 -3.36 14.56 2.61
C ARG A 39 -2.40 15.75 2.54
N GLU A 40 -1.16 15.58 2.98
CA GLU A 40 -0.12 16.61 2.82
C GLU A 40 0.32 16.76 1.36
N LEU A 41 0.12 15.73 0.53
CA LEU A 41 0.60 15.65 -0.85
C LEU A 41 -0.49 15.90 -1.91
N GLY A 42 -1.75 15.99 -1.49
CA GLY A 42 -2.87 16.33 -2.36
C GLY A 42 -4.17 16.53 -1.58
N PRO A 43 -5.10 17.36 -2.09
CA PRO A 43 -6.42 17.48 -1.50
C PRO A 43 -7.18 16.17 -1.68
N GLU A 44 -7.81 15.68 -0.60
CA GLU A 44 -8.75 14.54 -0.61
C GLU A 44 -8.22 13.22 -1.25
N PRO A 45 -7.04 12.72 -0.86
CA PRO A 45 -6.50 11.49 -1.42
C PRO A 45 -7.44 10.30 -1.22
N MET A 46 -7.62 9.51 -2.27
CA MET A 46 -8.49 8.33 -2.23
C MET A 46 -7.65 7.07 -2.07
N LEU A 47 -7.84 6.35 -0.96
CA LEU A 47 -7.21 5.04 -0.76
C LEU A 47 -7.78 4.01 -1.75
N LEU A 48 -6.92 3.42 -2.56
CA LEU A 48 -7.29 2.44 -3.58
C LEU A 48 -6.97 1.01 -3.16
N ALA A 49 -5.83 0.80 -2.50
CA ALA A 49 -5.43 -0.50 -2.00
C ALA A 49 -4.52 -0.40 -0.77
N TRP A 50 -4.45 -1.50 -0.02
CA TRP A 50 -3.55 -1.64 1.12
C TRP A 50 -3.08 -3.07 1.30
N PHE A 51 -1.95 -3.22 1.98
CA PHE A 51 -1.33 -4.49 2.36
C PHE A 51 -0.83 -4.42 3.81
N ASP A 52 -1.09 -5.48 4.56
CA ASP A 52 -0.61 -5.72 5.92
C ASP A 52 0.13 -7.07 5.92
N ARG A 53 1.46 -6.99 6.06
CA ARG A 53 2.33 -8.17 6.05
C ARG A 53 2.14 -9.04 7.28
N GLY A 54 1.93 -8.44 8.45
CA GLY A 54 1.79 -9.16 9.71
C GLY A 54 0.52 -9.99 9.77
N ALA A 55 -0.58 -9.45 9.25
CA ALA A 55 -1.85 -10.17 9.11
C ALA A 55 -1.93 -11.04 7.84
N GLY A 56 -1.01 -10.87 6.90
CA GLY A 56 -1.08 -11.51 5.57
C GLY A 56 -2.32 -11.05 4.78
N ALA A 57 -2.80 -9.84 5.04
CA ALA A 57 -4.06 -9.33 4.53
C ALA A 57 -3.83 -8.19 3.52
N PHE A 58 -4.73 -8.07 2.56
CA PHE A 58 -4.72 -6.98 1.60
C PHE A 58 -6.13 -6.68 1.10
N SER A 59 -6.30 -5.49 0.55
CA SER A 59 -7.53 -5.08 -0.13
C SER A 59 -7.20 -4.24 -1.35
N PRO A 60 -7.96 -4.38 -2.44
CA PRO A 60 -9.05 -5.35 -2.62
C PRO A 60 -8.54 -6.80 -2.75
N GLN A 61 -9.42 -7.78 -2.52
CA GLN A 61 -9.16 -9.17 -2.87
C GLN A 61 -9.27 -9.35 -4.40
N ALA A 62 -8.32 -8.76 -5.12
CA ALA A 62 -8.16 -8.95 -6.54
C ALA A 62 -7.49 -10.32 -6.79
N PRO A 63 -7.96 -11.10 -7.77
CA PRO A 63 -7.32 -12.37 -8.12
C PRO A 63 -5.86 -12.13 -8.51
N CYS A 64 -4.95 -12.99 -8.04
CA CYS A 64 -3.54 -12.99 -8.45
C CYS A 64 -3.48 -13.43 -9.92
N CYS A 65 -3.54 -12.46 -10.82
CA CYS A 65 -3.63 -12.65 -12.26
C CYS A 65 -2.35 -12.27 -13.02
N SER A 66 -1.21 -12.12 -12.33
CA SER A 66 0.07 -11.84 -12.99
C SER A 66 1.23 -12.51 -12.28
N ASP A 67 2.17 -13.01 -13.07
CA ASP A 67 3.39 -13.71 -12.64
C ASP A 67 4.48 -12.78 -12.10
N ASP A 68 4.24 -11.45 -12.08
CA ASP A 68 5.27 -10.46 -11.71
C ASP A 68 4.91 -9.61 -10.48
N ARG A 69 3.61 -9.40 -10.18
CA ARG A 69 3.17 -8.47 -9.11
C ARG A 69 1.85 -8.89 -8.44
N PRO A 70 1.61 -8.50 -7.17
CA PRO A 70 0.35 -8.76 -6.49
C PRO A 70 -0.86 -8.12 -7.18
N GLY A 71 -1.98 -8.84 -7.27
CA GLY A 71 -3.18 -8.37 -7.95
C GLY A 71 -3.79 -7.09 -7.37
N TRP A 72 -3.70 -6.89 -6.05
CA TRP A 72 -4.18 -5.68 -5.38
C TRP A 72 -3.39 -4.42 -5.79
N LEU A 73 -2.09 -4.59 -6.07
CA LEU A 73 -1.20 -3.50 -6.48
C LEU A 73 -1.51 -3.09 -7.92
N ILE A 74 -1.62 -4.09 -8.82
CA ILE A 74 -2.05 -3.88 -10.21
C ILE A 74 -3.42 -3.20 -10.26
N TYR A 75 -4.36 -3.64 -9.41
CA TYR A 75 -5.66 -2.98 -9.28
C TYR A 75 -5.52 -1.49 -8.95
N ALA A 76 -4.72 -1.14 -7.93
CA ALA A 76 -4.57 0.24 -7.51
C ALA A 76 -3.98 1.12 -8.63
N GLU A 77 -2.91 0.65 -9.28
CA GLU A 77 -2.27 1.33 -10.42
C GLU A 77 -3.29 1.55 -11.55
N SER A 78 -4.07 0.52 -11.91
CA SER A 78 -5.10 0.61 -12.97
C SER A 78 -6.21 1.62 -12.66
N ARG A 79 -6.42 1.96 -11.39
CA ARG A 79 -7.41 2.95 -10.92
C ARG A 79 -6.82 4.36 -10.76
N GLY A 80 -5.58 4.53 -11.18
CA GLY A 80 -4.84 5.79 -11.10
C GLY A 80 -4.12 5.99 -9.77
N GLY A 81 -3.76 4.92 -9.06
CA GLY A 81 -2.91 5.00 -7.88
C GLY A 81 -1.51 5.46 -8.24
N ASP A 82 -1.14 6.63 -7.76
CA ASP A 82 0.10 7.34 -8.08
C ASP A 82 0.88 7.76 -6.82
N LEU A 83 0.35 7.42 -5.64
CA LEU A 83 0.98 7.71 -4.37
C LEU A 83 1.07 6.44 -3.53
N VAL A 84 2.28 5.94 -3.35
CA VAL A 84 2.56 4.78 -2.51
C VAL A 84 3.20 5.23 -1.21
N ILE A 85 2.59 4.86 -0.09
CA ILE A 85 3.17 5.04 1.24
C ILE A 85 3.59 3.65 1.75
N ASP A 86 4.89 3.50 1.99
CA ASP A 86 5.51 2.31 2.55
C ASP A 86 5.90 2.58 4.01
N ILE A 87 5.42 1.76 4.94
CA ILE A 87 5.70 1.91 6.37
C ILE A 87 6.45 0.69 6.88
N ASN A 88 7.60 0.94 7.52
CA ASN A 88 8.46 -0.05 8.16
C ASN A 88 8.83 -1.22 7.23
N GLN A 89 9.41 -0.93 6.06
CA GLN A 89 9.93 -1.93 5.12
C GLN A 89 8.85 -2.94 4.66
N GLU A 90 7.79 -2.42 4.05
CA GLU A 90 6.65 -3.18 3.54
C GLU A 90 5.90 -3.98 4.62
N ALA A 91 6.01 -3.59 5.89
CA ALA A 91 5.14 -4.10 6.94
C ALA A 91 3.69 -3.66 6.68
N TYR A 92 3.52 -2.41 6.26
CA TYR A 92 2.27 -1.88 5.74
C TYR A 92 2.50 -1.07 4.48
N VAL A 93 1.68 -1.29 3.46
CA VAL A 93 1.72 -0.50 2.23
C VAL A 93 0.33 0.03 1.92
N PHE A 94 0.25 1.30 1.55
CA PHE A 94 -1.00 1.97 1.18
C PHE A 94 -0.82 2.68 -0.15
N VAL A 95 -1.76 2.45 -1.08
CA VAL A 95 -1.75 3.06 -2.40
C VAL A 95 -2.95 3.99 -2.54
N TYR A 96 -2.65 5.26 -2.78
CA TYR A 96 -3.63 6.32 -2.97
C TYR A 96 -3.60 6.83 -4.39
N ARG A 97 -4.72 7.40 -4.81
CA ARG A 97 -4.77 8.33 -5.93
C ARG A 97 -4.80 9.75 -5.38
N ARG A 98 -3.89 10.60 -5.84
CA ARG A 98 -3.96 12.05 -5.64
C ARG A 98 -5.11 12.59 -6.50
N THR A 99 -6.04 13.31 -5.90
CA THR A 99 -7.01 14.11 -6.63
C THR A 99 -6.41 15.50 -6.82
N SER A 100 -6.14 15.86 -8.07
CA SER A 100 -5.67 17.19 -8.49
C SER A 100 -6.82 18.16 -8.70
#